data_AF-A0A8K0WBW2-F1
#
_entry.id   AF-A0A8K0WBW2-F1
#
_cell.length_a   1.000
_cell.length_b   1.000
_cell.length_c   1.000
_cell.angle_alpha   90.00
_cell.angle_beta   90.00
_cell.angle_gamma   90.00
#
_symmetry.space_group_name_H-M   'P 1'
#
loop_
_entity.id
_entity.type
_entity.pdbx_description
1 polymer ?
#
loop_
_entity_poly.entity_id
_entity_poly.type
_entity_poly.pdbx_seq_one_letter_code
_entity_poly.pdbx_strand_id
1 'polypeptide(L)'
;MADDSLLDKVHALSDLELALLLCLTSREHCLVSTPSDAIDDLIQELQLVVAKTFGLSWVIIDCTPSTTLEDFASALLLGNQASPSSHSPTASRNPDSYFTSRPSTSHPRTPLSPLTPGGAFSSRIANVVLAKNLDRAPQAVQIQALELLRTRRIFTRTSVQTAPKQFVFIPVLEASSGGKAHVTAHLNDFLYIAYWHNPQDGFVNLEEADASNDADTASTGSVVKRGPGDDSTSTQPLIFESVG
;
A
#
# COMPACT_ATOMS: atom_id res chain seq x y z
N MET A 1 -23.99 -3.68 -24.97
CA MET A 1 -24.12 -4.68 -23.91
C MET A 1 -22.88 -4.55 -23.05
N ALA A 2 -23.00 -4.57 -21.72
CA ALA A 2 -21.80 -4.63 -20.90
C ALA A 2 -21.07 -5.94 -21.22
N ASP A 3 -19.75 -5.91 -21.36
CA ASP A 3 -18.98 -7.13 -21.58
C ASP A 3 -19.25 -8.09 -20.41
N ASP A 4 -19.66 -9.33 -20.69
CA ASP A 4 -19.97 -10.32 -19.64
C ASP A 4 -18.80 -10.50 -18.68
N SER A 5 -17.56 -10.40 -19.18
CA SER A 5 -16.33 -10.42 -18.37
C SER A 5 -16.20 -9.26 -17.36
N LEU A 6 -16.81 -8.10 -17.63
CA LEU A 6 -16.88 -7.00 -16.66
C LEU A 6 -17.96 -7.26 -15.60
N LEU A 7 -19.09 -7.84 -15.99
CA LEU A 7 -20.15 -8.22 -15.06
C LEU A 7 -19.64 -9.27 -14.06
N ASP A 8 -18.94 -10.29 -14.56
CA ASP A 8 -18.32 -11.31 -13.71
C ASP A 8 -17.34 -10.72 -12.70
N LYS A 9 -16.53 -9.74 -13.12
CA LYS A 9 -15.61 -9.02 -12.22
C LYS A 9 -16.35 -8.23 -11.16
N VAL A 10 -17.42 -7.52 -11.52
CA VAL A 10 -18.22 -6.75 -10.57
C VAL A 10 -18.92 -7.68 -9.57
N HIS A 11 -19.42 -8.82 -10.02
CA HIS A 11 -20.05 -9.83 -9.15
C HIS A 11 -19.08 -10.53 -8.21
N ALA A 12 -17.78 -10.54 -8.54
CA ALA A 12 -16.73 -11.13 -7.70
C ALA A 12 -16.19 -10.16 -6.63
N LEU A 13 -16.55 -8.87 -6.67
CA LEU A 13 -16.08 -7.89 -5.69
C LEU A 13 -16.70 -8.15 -4.31
N SER A 14 -15.88 -8.04 -3.27
CA SER A 14 -16.35 -7.90 -1.90
C SER A 14 -17.14 -6.61 -1.69
N ASP A 15 -17.91 -6.53 -0.61
CA ASP A 15 -18.69 -5.32 -0.28
C ASP A 15 -17.79 -4.07 -0.12
N LEU A 16 -16.58 -4.25 0.44
CA LEU A 16 -15.59 -3.18 0.60
C LEU A 16 -15.07 -2.69 -0.75
N GLU A 17 -14.72 -3.61 -1.65
CA GLU A 17 -14.28 -3.27 -3.01
C GLU A 17 -15.40 -2.60 -3.81
N LEU A 18 -16.64 -3.09 -3.67
CA LEU A 18 -17.80 -2.49 -4.31
C LEU A 18 -18.06 -1.07 -3.79
N ALA A 19 -17.96 -0.83 -2.49
CA ALA A 19 -18.07 0.50 -1.90
C ALA A 19 -17.01 1.46 -2.48
N LEU A 20 -15.77 0.98 -2.64
CA LEU A 20 -14.69 1.76 -3.26
C LEU A 20 -14.94 2.04 -4.75
N LEU A 21 -15.41 1.03 -5.49
CA LEU A 21 -15.77 1.18 -6.90
C LEU A 21 -16.85 2.24 -7.10
N LEU A 22 -17.88 2.25 -6.24
CA LEU A 22 -18.93 3.26 -6.27
C LEU A 22 -18.36 4.66 -6.07
N CYS A 23 -17.44 4.85 -5.13
CA CYS A 23 -16.79 6.14 -4.89
C CYS A 23 -15.88 6.57 -6.05
N LEU A 24 -15.12 5.64 -6.63
CA LEU A 24 -14.24 5.91 -7.77
C LEU A 24 -15.03 6.31 -9.02
N THR A 25 -16.17 5.66 -9.27
CA THR A 25 -17.01 5.92 -10.44
C THR A 25 -17.83 7.20 -10.31
N SER A 26 -18.37 7.48 -9.12
CA SER A 26 -19.07 8.74 -8.83
C SER A 26 -18.12 9.92 -8.63
N ARG A 27 -16.84 9.65 -8.36
CA ARG A 27 -15.82 10.63 -7.93
C ARG A 27 -16.19 11.33 -6.62
N GLU A 28 -16.84 10.59 -5.75
CA GLU A 28 -17.21 11.01 -4.40
C GLU A 28 -16.33 10.32 -3.35
N HIS A 29 -16.54 10.66 -2.08
CA HIS A 29 -15.75 10.20 -0.95
C HIS A 29 -16.59 9.30 -0.03
N CYS A 30 -15.96 8.44 0.76
CA CYS A 30 -16.69 7.57 1.70
C CYS A 30 -16.06 7.58 3.07
N LEU A 31 -16.90 7.34 4.09
CA LEU A 31 -16.46 6.99 5.43
C LEU A 31 -16.36 5.48 5.53
N VAL A 32 -15.26 4.97 6.09
CA VAL A 32 -15.15 3.57 6.47
C VAL A 32 -14.94 3.48 7.97
N SER A 33 -15.58 2.52 8.63
CA SER A 33 -15.45 2.33 10.06
C SER A 33 -15.43 0.87 10.47
N THR A 34 -14.77 0.57 11.59
CA THR A 34 -14.64 -0.77 12.15
C THR A 34 -14.34 -0.69 13.65
N PRO A 35 -14.47 -1.79 14.43
CA PRO A 35 -14.02 -1.83 15.82
C PRO A 35 -12.54 -1.46 15.99
N SER A 36 -12.18 -0.86 17.13
CA SER A 36 -10.83 -0.34 17.38
C SER A 36 -9.72 -1.38 17.24
N ASP A 37 -10.01 -2.64 17.54
CA ASP A 37 -9.06 -3.76 17.45
C ASP A 37 -8.76 -4.20 16.01
N ALA A 38 -9.60 -3.83 15.04
CA ALA A 38 -9.48 -4.26 13.64
C ALA A 38 -9.10 -3.13 12.67
N ILE A 39 -8.86 -1.91 13.17
CA ILE A 39 -8.60 -0.76 12.29
C ILE A 39 -7.31 -0.92 11.48
N ASP A 40 -6.26 -1.49 12.06
CA ASP A 40 -4.99 -1.68 11.38
C ASP A 40 -5.07 -2.77 10.30
N ASP A 41 -5.84 -3.82 10.53
CA ASP A 41 -6.12 -4.85 9.53
C ASP A 41 -6.98 -4.27 8.40
N LEU A 42 -8.01 -3.49 8.72
CA LEU A 42 -8.83 -2.80 7.71
C LEU A 42 -8.00 -1.83 6.85
N ILE A 43 -7.08 -1.08 7.46
CA ILE A 43 -6.16 -0.21 6.72
C ILE A 43 -5.34 -1.03 5.72
N GLN A 44 -4.80 -2.17 6.14
CA GLN A 44 -4.01 -3.05 5.29
C GLN A 44 -4.84 -3.68 4.16
N GLU A 45 -6.06 -4.14 4.47
CA GLU A 45 -7.02 -4.62 3.48
C GLU A 45 -7.31 -3.53 2.43
N LEU A 46 -7.59 -2.30 2.86
CA LEU A 46 -7.79 -1.17 1.95
C LEU A 46 -6.57 -0.86 1.08
N GLN A 47 -5.35 -0.96 1.62
CA GLN A 47 -4.13 -0.81 0.81
C GLN A 47 -4.06 -1.87 -0.30
N LEU A 48 -4.38 -3.12 0.05
CA LEU A 48 -4.39 -4.24 -0.90
C LEU A 48 -5.47 -4.06 -1.95
N VAL A 49 -6.70 -3.72 -1.56
CA VAL A 49 -7.80 -3.43 -2.48
C VAL A 49 -7.41 -2.32 -3.46
N VAL A 50 -6.85 -1.21 -2.96
CA VAL A 50 -6.49 -0.08 -3.82
C VAL A 50 -5.35 -0.44 -4.78
N ALA A 51 -4.34 -1.19 -4.32
CA ALA A 51 -3.17 -1.54 -5.13
C ALA A 51 -3.43 -2.73 -6.07
N LYS A 52 -3.99 -3.84 -5.56
CA LYS A 52 -4.22 -5.09 -6.30
C LYS A 52 -5.48 -5.02 -7.17
N THR A 53 -6.62 -4.61 -6.60
CA THR A 53 -7.91 -4.62 -7.31
C THR A 53 -8.03 -3.44 -8.28
N PHE A 54 -7.63 -2.23 -7.87
CA PHE A 54 -7.80 -1.02 -8.67
C PHE A 54 -6.52 -0.49 -9.34
N GLY A 55 -5.34 -0.96 -8.96
CA GLY A 55 -4.07 -0.49 -9.54
C GLY A 55 -3.78 0.98 -9.28
N LEU A 56 -4.29 1.53 -8.18
CA LEU A 56 -4.20 2.95 -7.84
C LEU A 56 -3.13 3.21 -6.77
N SER A 57 -2.62 4.44 -6.76
CA SER A 57 -1.72 4.89 -5.70
C SER A 57 -2.49 5.30 -4.45
N TRP A 58 -1.96 4.98 -3.27
CA TRP A 58 -2.56 5.36 -2.00
C TRP A 58 -1.54 5.95 -1.03
N VAL A 59 -2.02 6.69 -0.04
CA VAL A 59 -1.28 7.14 1.14
C VAL A 59 -2.13 6.98 2.39
N ILE A 60 -1.48 6.74 3.53
CA ILE A 60 -2.13 6.75 4.85
C ILE A 60 -1.70 8.00 5.60
N ILE A 61 -2.66 8.65 6.24
CA ILE A 61 -2.44 9.76 7.15
C ILE A 61 -3.00 9.34 8.51
N ASP A 62 -2.11 9.10 9.47
CA ASP A 62 -2.50 8.80 10.84
C ASP A 62 -2.78 10.11 11.59
N CYS A 63 -4.05 10.32 11.93
CA CYS A 63 -4.52 11.56 12.52
C CYS A 63 -4.56 11.45 14.05
N THR A 64 -3.85 12.38 14.69
CA THR A 64 -3.73 12.48 16.14
C THR A 64 -4.08 13.92 16.57
N PRO A 65 -4.34 14.17 17.86
CA PRO A 65 -4.54 15.53 18.37
C PRO A 65 -3.35 16.48 18.14
N SER A 66 -2.17 15.94 17.84
CA SER A 66 -0.95 16.69 17.53
C SER A 66 -0.69 16.91 16.04
N THR A 67 -1.49 16.33 15.13
CA THR A 67 -1.29 16.46 13.68
C THR A 67 -1.40 17.92 13.26
N THR A 68 -0.36 18.44 12.62
CA THR A 68 -0.35 19.82 12.11
C THR A 68 -0.86 19.91 10.66
N LEU A 69 -1.16 21.13 10.19
CA LEU A 69 -1.52 21.36 8.79
C LEU A 69 -0.40 20.97 7.82
N GLU A 70 0.85 21.15 8.23
CA GLU A 70 2.02 20.79 7.42
C GLU A 70 2.20 19.27 7.35
N ASP A 71 2.02 18.56 8.48
CA ASP A 71 2.06 17.10 8.51
C ASP A 71 0.98 16.51 7.60
N PHE A 72 -0.25 17.04 7.69
CA PHE A 72 -1.35 16.63 6.82
C PHE A 72 -1.06 16.89 5.34
N ALA A 73 -0.61 18.10 4.99
CA ALA A 73 -0.34 18.48 3.61
C ALA A 73 0.81 17.69 2.98
N SER A 74 1.86 17.40 3.75
CA SER A 74 3.02 16.62 3.29
C SER A 74 2.69 15.13 3.15
N ALA A 75 1.88 14.55 4.05
CA ALA A 75 1.48 13.14 4.00
C ALA A 75 0.59 12.80 2.79
N LEU A 76 -0.08 13.78 2.19
CA LEU A 76 -0.86 13.59 0.96
C LEU A 76 -0.01 13.27 -0.28
N LEU A 77 1.29 13.57 -0.25
CA LEU A 77 2.14 13.62 -1.43
C LEU A 77 2.96 12.34 -1.60
N LEU A 78 2.85 11.74 -2.79
CA LEU A 78 3.67 10.60 -3.20
C LEU A 78 5.13 11.05 -3.34
N GLY A 79 6.03 10.37 -2.63
CA GLY A 79 7.46 10.70 -2.59
C GLY A 79 7.99 11.05 -1.19
N ASN A 80 7.10 11.27 -0.22
CA ASN A 80 7.49 11.46 1.20
C ASN A 80 7.33 10.19 2.05
N GLN A 81 6.82 9.09 1.48
CA GLN A 81 6.87 7.79 2.14
C GLN A 81 8.29 7.25 2.02
N ALA A 82 9.03 7.33 3.13
CA ALA A 82 10.26 6.56 3.29
C ALA A 82 9.89 5.09 3.16
N SER A 83 10.10 4.51 1.97
CA SER A 83 10.13 3.06 1.83
C SER A 83 11.17 2.55 2.84
N PRO A 84 10.88 1.50 3.63
CA PRO A 84 11.92 0.84 4.42
C PRO A 84 13.01 0.45 3.44
N SER A 85 14.19 1.04 3.63
CA SER A 85 15.31 0.91 2.72
C SER A 85 15.60 -0.57 2.48
N SER A 86 15.39 -1.03 1.25
CA SER A 86 16.10 -2.22 0.78
C SER A 86 17.59 -1.91 0.93
N HIS A 87 18.22 -2.52 1.92
CA HIS A 87 19.65 -2.48 2.13
C HIS A 87 20.34 -2.98 0.86
N SER A 88 20.71 -2.06 -0.01
CA SER A 88 21.67 -2.31 -1.07
C SER A 88 23.05 -2.15 -0.42
N PRO A 89 23.82 -3.23 -0.20
CA PRO A 89 25.14 -3.08 0.36
C PRO A 89 26.02 -2.36 -0.67
N THR A 90 26.51 -1.19 -0.26
CA THR A 90 27.57 -0.46 -0.93
C THR A 90 28.80 -1.34 -1.07
N ALA A 91 29.09 -1.81 -2.27
CA ALA A 91 30.36 -2.48 -2.58
C ALA A 91 31.33 -1.49 -3.23
N SER A 92 32.27 -1.05 -2.41
CA SER A 92 33.68 -0.76 -2.71
C SER A 92 34.03 0.29 -3.76
N ARG A 93 34.44 1.47 -3.26
CA ARG A 93 35.42 2.35 -3.92
C ARG A 93 36.73 1.59 -4.10
N ASN A 94 37.16 1.44 -5.35
CA ASN A 94 38.52 1.01 -5.69
C ASN A 94 39.37 2.27 -5.99
N PRO A 95 40.35 2.65 -5.15
CA PRO A 95 41.36 3.64 -5.52
C PRO A 95 42.60 2.87 -5.96
N ASP A 96 42.85 2.80 -7.27
CA ASP A 96 44.19 2.70 -7.89
C ASP A 96 44.07 2.20 -9.32
N SER A 97 44.28 3.09 -10.28
CA SER A 97 44.86 2.70 -11.57
C SER A 97 45.63 3.89 -12.17
N TYR A 98 46.91 3.94 -11.83
CA TYR A 98 47.93 4.55 -12.65
C TYR A 98 48.03 3.76 -13.96
N PHE A 99 47.70 4.36 -15.12
CA PHE A 99 48.47 4.18 -16.35
C PHE A 99 48.00 5.13 -17.49
N THR A 100 48.93 5.99 -17.91
CA THR A 100 49.16 6.57 -19.25
C THR A 100 48.07 7.34 -20.01
N SER A 101 48.38 8.62 -20.18
CA SER A 101 47.94 9.51 -21.26
C SER A 101 48.38 9.03 -22.65
N ARG A 102 47.50 9.17 -23.66
CA ARG A 102 47.91 9.39 -25.07
C ARG A 102 46.86 10.26 -25.81
N PRO A 103 47.28 11.10 -26.77
CA PRO A 103 46.47 12.21 -27.27
C PRO A 103 45.76 11.93 -28.61
N SER A 104 44.67 12.69 -28.80
CA SER A 104 44.08 13.23 -30.04
C SER A 104 43.68 12.28 -31.18
N THR A 105 42.37 12.16 -31.42
CA THR A 105 41.81 12.28 -32.78
C THR A 105 40.38 12.83 -32.72
N SER A 106 40.16 13.86 -33.53
CA SER A 106 38.95 14.66 -33.70
C SER A 106 37.83 13.93 -34.45
N HIS A 107 36.64 13.87 -33.86
CA HIS A 107 35.38 13.61 -34.58
C HIS A 107 34.25 14.55 -34.10
N PRO A 108 33.29 14.89 -34.98
CA PRO A 108 32.42 16.05 -34.81
C PRO A 108 31.27 15.81 -33.84
N ARG A 109 30.91 16.90 -33.17
CA ARG A 109 29.88 17.06 -32.15
C ARG A 109 28.51 16.56 -32.61
N THR A 110 28.07 15.45 -32.04
CA THR A 110 26.64 15.18 -31.82
C THR A 110 26.16 16.02 -30.62
N PRO A 111 25.01 16.70 -30.71
CA PRO A 111 24.49 17.46 -29.57
C PRO A 111 24.14 16.48 -28.45
N LEU A 112 24.77 16.67 -27.29
CA LEU A 112 24.42 15.98 -26.07
C LEU A 112 22.94 16.24 -25.78
N SER A 113 22.14 15.18 -25.81
CA SER A 113 20.87 15.16 -25.07
C SER A 113 21.18 15.61 -23.63
N PRO A 114 20.40 16.54 -23.06
CA PRO A 114 20.62 16.93 -21.69
C PRO A 114 20.48 15.68 -20.83
N LEU A 115 21.56 15.34 -20.14
CA LEU A 115 21.53 14.50 -18.94
C LEU A 115 20.48 15.13 -18.03
N THR A 116 19.31 14.49 -17.96
CA THR A 116 18.26 14.84 -17.02
C THR A 116 18.90 14.85 -15.64
N PRO A 117 18.95 15.99 -14.93
CA PRO A 117 19.30 15.98 -13.52
C PRO A 117 18.29 15.07 -12.83
N GLY A 118 18.77 14.24 -11.89
CA GLY A 118 17.99 13.26 -11.15
C GLY A 118 16.59 13.76 -10.82
N GLY A 119 15.60 12.90 -11.11
CA GLY A 119 14.19 13.22 -11.13
C GLY A 119 13.76 14.09 -9.95
N ALA A 120 13.36 15.32 -10.25
CA ALA A 120 12.44 16.04 -9.39
C ALA A 120 11.22 15.14 -9.25
N PHE A 121 11.09 14.44 -8.12
CA PHE A 121 9.87 13.73 -7.79
C PHE A 121 8.74 14.75 -7.92
N SER A 122 7.89 14.59 -8.93
CA SER A 122 6.70 15.41 -9.05
C SER A 122 5.83 15.03 -7.86
N SER A 123 5.95 15.81 -6.79
CA SER A 123 5.20 15.65 -5.56
C SER A 123 3.72 15.80 -5.92
N ARG A 124 3.02 14.70 -6.11
CA ARG A 124 1.62 14.66 -6.54
C ARG A 124 0.78 13.99 -5.46
N ILE A 125 -0.46 14.41 -5.32
CA ILE A 125 -1.40 13.78 -4.40
C ILE A 125 -1.71 12.36 -4.91
N ALA A 126 -1.80 11.40 -3.99
CA ALA A 126 -2.21 10.03 -4.31
C ALA A 126 -3.65 9.95 -4.86
N ASN A 127 -3.99 8.84 -5.52
CA ASN A 127 -5.36 8.61 -5.96
C ASN A 127 -6.30 8.33 -4.79
N VAL A 128 -5.83 7.59 -3.79
CA VAL A 128 -6.62 7.28 -2.60
C VAL A 128 -5.89 7.77 -1.35
N VAL A 129 -6.61 8.47 -0.47
CA VAL A 129 -6.08 8.93 0.80
C VAL A 129 -6.86 8.25 1.92
N LEU A 130 -6.16 7.44 2.71
CA LEU A 130 -6.71 6.77 3.89
C LEU A 130 -6.38 7.62 5.12
N ALA A 131 -7.35 8.38 5.60
CA ALA A 131 -7.20 9.24 6.77
C ALA A 131 -7.65 8.48 8.03
N LYS A 132 -6.70 7.77 8.66
CA LYS A 132 -6.94 7.01 9.88
C LYS A 132 -7.24 7.97 11.02
N ASN A 133 -8.34 7.75 11.75
CA ASN A 133 -8.72 8.52 12.95
C ASN A 133 -8.86 10.04 12.71
N LEU A 134 -9.39 10.45 11.55
CA LEU A 134 -9.55 11.87 11.19
C LEU A 134 -10.38 12.67 12.22
N ASP A 135 -11.32 12.01 12.91
CA ASP A 135 -12.12 12.58 13.98
C ASP A 135 -11.28 13.08 15.17
N ARG A 136 -10.09 12.50 15.39
CA ARG A 136 -9.14 12.90 16.44
C ARG A 136 -8.23 14.05 16.03
N ALA A 137 -8.21 14.42 14.75
CA ALA A 137 -7.38 15.52 14.26
C ALA A 137 -7.90 16.88 14.78
N PRO A 138 -7.01 17.89 14.95
CA PRO A 138 -7.43 19.25 15.23
C PRO A 138 -8.44 19.79 14.21
N GLN A 139 -9.34 20.67 14.65
CA GLN A 139 -10.37 21.27 13.79
C GLN A 139 -9.78 21.90 12.51
N ALA A 140 -8.61 22.53 12.60
CA ALA A 140 -7.93 23.11 11.44
C ALA A 140 -7.57 22.05 10.37
N VAL A 141 -7.12 20.86 10.78
CA VAL A 141 -6.81 19.74 9.88
C VAL A 141 -8.09 19.20 9.24
N GLN A 142 -9.17 19.08 10.00
CA GLN A 142 -10.47 18.68 9.47
C GLN A 142 -11.02 19.69 8.44
N ILE A 143 -10.83 21.00 8.68
CA ILE A 143 -11.15 22.06 7.72
C ILE A 143 -10.28 21.93 6.46
N GLN A 144 -8.99 21.66 6.62
CA GLN A 144 -8.08 21.44 5.48
C GLN A 144 -8.51 20.23 4.64
N ALA A 145 -8.94 19.14 5.29
CA ALA A 145 -9.52 17.99 4.59
C ALA A 145 -10.79 18.41 3.83
N LEU A 146 -11.71 19.15 4.45
CA LEU A 146 -12.93 19.66 3.81
C LEU A 146 -12.61 20.53 2.57
N GLU A 147 -11.61 21.40 2.67
CA GLU A 147 -11.15 22.20 1.54
C GLU A 147 -10.61 21.34 0.40
N LEU A 148 -9.88 20.27 0.71
CA LEU A 148 -9.41 19.29 -0.26
C LEU A 148 -10.58 18.59 -0.96
N LEU A 149 -11.62 18.15 -0.24
CA LEU A 149 -12.81 17.53 -0.85
C LEU A 149 -13.52 18.51 -1.78
N ARG A 150 -13.72 19.75 -1.33
CA ARG A 150 -14.51 20.76 -2.05
C ARG A 150 -13.79 21.33 -3.26
N THR A 151 -12.48 21.55 -3.16
CA THR A 151 -11.70 22.24 -4.21
C THR A 151 -10.79 21.33 -5.01
N ARG A 152 -10.58 20.09 -4.54
CA ARG A 152 -9.58 19.15 -5.07
C ARG A 152 -8.18 19.75 -5.10
N ARG A 153 -7.88 20.66 -4.17
CA ARG A 153 -6.59 21.35 -4.07
C ARG A 153 -6.13 21.40 -2.63
N ILE A 154 -4.82 21.29 -2.44
CA ILE A 154 -4.15 21.52 -1.16
C ILE A 154 -3.06 22.58 -1.37
N PHE A 155 -2.94 23.50 -0.42
CA PHE A 155 -1.89 24.50 -0.40
C PHE A 155 -0.78 24.01 0.50
N THR A 156 0.41 23.80 -0.08
CA THR A 156 1.64 23.56 0.67
C THR A 156 2.41 24.87 0.81
N ARG A 157 3.47 24.87 1.63
CA ARG A 157 4.35 26.04 1.77
C ARG A 157 4.93 26.52 0.45
N THR A 158 5.14 25.62 -0.51
CA THR A 158 5.90 25.89 -1.74
C THR A 158 5.07 25.83 -3.01
N SER A 159 3.90 25.22 -2.98
CA SER A 159 3.06 25.04 -4.17
C SER A 159 1.61 24.69 -3.84
N VAL A 160 0.74 24.90 -4.82
CA VAL A 160 -0.62 24.35 -4.80
C VAL A 160 -0.62 23.02 -5.55
N GLN A 161 -1.06 21.96 -4.90
CA GLN A 161 -1.18 20.64 -5.50
C GLN A 161 -2.65 20.34 -5.77
N THR A 162 -2.96 19.86 -6.97
CA THR A 162 -4.32 19.47 -7.37
C THR A 162 -4.45 17.96 -7.30
N ALA A 163 -5.52 17.47 -6.70
CA ALA A 163 -5.80 16.05 -6.61
C ALA A 163 -6.04 15.45 -8.02
N PRO A 164 -5.68 14.18 -8.26
CA PRO A 164 -5.95 13.51 -9.53
C PRO A 164 -7.44 13.51 -9.89
N LYS A 165 -7.76 13.27 -11.17
CA LYS A 165 -9.17 13.15 -11.61
C LYS A 165 -9.89 12.00 -10.91
N GLN A 166 -9.19 10.88 -10.75
CA GLN A 166 -9.59 9.73 -9.95
C GLN A 166 -8.99 9.92 -8.56
N PHE A 167 -9.78 10.55 -7.68
CA PHE A 167 -9.37 10.87 -6.32
C PHE A 167 -10.49 10.48 -5.36
N VAL A 168 -10.16 9.69 -4.34
CA VAL A 168 -11.07 9.31 -3.25
C VAL A 168 -10.35 9.55 -1.93
N PHE A 169 -11.00 10.29 -1.05
CA PHE A 169 -10.56 10.50 0.32
C PHE A 169 -11.44 9.67 1.24
N ILE A 170 -10.82 8.93 2.16
CA ILE A 170 -11.50 7.93 2.99
C ILE A 170 -11.10 8.16 4.45
N PRO A 171 -11.94 8.83 5.26
CA PRO A 171 -11.83 8.74 6.71
C PRO A 171 -12.03 7.29 7.13
N VAL A 172 -11.02 6.71 7.79
CA VAL A 172 -11.07 5.35 8.36
C VAL A 172 -11.12 5.51 9.87
N LEU A 173 -12.27 5.25 10.47
CA LEU A 173 -12.53 5.58 11.88
C LEU A 173 -12.78 4.34 12.73
N GLU A 174 -12.28 4.38 13.96
CA GLU A 174 -12.68 3.45 15.01
C GLU A 174 -14.11 3.77 15.47
N ALA A 175 -14.97 2.76 15.57
CA ALA A 175 -16.30 2.90 16.17
C ALA A 175 -16.78 1.60 16.79
N SER A 176 -17.71 1.68 17.75
CA SER A 176 -18.26 0.49 18.42
C SER A 176 -19.27 -0.28 17.57
N SER A 177 -19.91 0.38 16.61
CA SER A 177 -20.85 -0.24 15.68
C SER A 177 -21.06 0.63 14.43
N GLY A 178 -21.68 0.05 13.40
CA GLY A 178 -22.11 0.78 12.21
C GLY A 178 -22.96 2.02 12.56
N GLY A 179 -22.69 3.13 11.86
CA GLY A 179 -23.38 4.41 12.06
C GLY A 179 -22.96 5.20 13.31
N LYS A 180 -22.00 4.72 14.11
CA LYS A 180 -21.45 5.47 15.26
C LYS A 180 -20.22 6.29 14.91
N ALA A 181 -19.51 5.92 13.86
CA ALA A 181 -18.41 6.71 13.33
C ALA A 181 -18.93 8.02 12.75
N HIS A 182 -18.32 9.14 13.14
CA HIS A 182 -18.68 10.45 12.66
C HIS A 182 -17.47 11.37 12.63
N VAL A 183 -17.43 12.21 11.60
CA VAL A 183 -16.58 13.39 11.53
C VAL A 183 -17.42 14.63 11.84
N THR A 184 -16.85 15.84 11.75
CA THR A 184 -17.65 17.06 11.83
C THR A 184 -18.79 17.05 10.80
N ALA A 185 -19.93 17.65 11.15
CA ALA A 185 -21.13 17.67 10.30
C ALA A 185 -20.82 18.13 8.86
N HIS A 186 -20.01 19.18 8.71
CA HIS A 186 -19.61 19.68 7.40
C HIS A 186 -18.76 18.70 6.59
N LEU A 187 -17.88 17.91 7.21
CA LEU A 187 -17.16 16.86 6.48
C LEU A 187 -18.11 15.74 6.07
N ASN A 188 -19.05 15.37 6.95
CA ASN A 188 -20.03 14.32 6.68
C ASN A 188 -20.92 14.64 5.47
N ASP A 189 -21.27 15.92 5.26
CA ASP A 189 -22.04 16.37 4.10
C ASP A 189 -21.34 16.14 2.74
N PHE A 190 -20.02 15.90 2.74
CA PHE A 190 -19.20 15.61 1.55
C PHE A 190 -18.88 14.12 1.39
N LEU A 191 -19.43 13.26 2.23
CA LEU A 191 -19.26 11.81 2.14
C LEU A 191 -20.52 11.19 1.52
N TYR A 192 -20.33 10.40 0.48
CA TYR A 192 -21.38 9.79 -0.31
C TYR A 192 -21.98 8.55 0.35
N ILE A 193 -21.12 7.71 0.94
CA ILE A 193 -21.52 6.50 1.65
C ILE A 193 -20.70 6.34 2.94
N ALA A 194 -21.31 5.68 3.92
CA ALA A 194 -20.63 5.20 5.11
C ALA A 194 -20.67 3.68 5.13
N TYR A 195 -19.50 3.05 5.09
CA TYR A 195 -19.34 1.59 5.16
C TYR A 195 -18.86 1.18 6.55
N TRP A 196 -19.49 0.15 7.10
CA TRP A 196 -19.07 -0.49 8.33
C TRP A 196 -18.50 -1.86 8.00
N HIS A 197 -17.25 -2.08 8.37
CA HIS A 197 -16.60 -3.37 8.25
C HIS A 197 -16.69 -4.13 9.58
N ASN A 198 -17.35 -5.28 9.56
CA ASN A 198 -17.39 -6.20 10.68
C ASN A 198 -16.20 -7.18 10.56
N PRO A 199 -15.28 -7.22 11.55
CA PRO A 199 -14.08 -8.08 11.46
C PRO A 199 -14.39 -9.58 11.35
N GLN A 200 -15.62 -10.00 11.70
CA GLN A 200 -16.07 -11.39 11.53
C GLN A 200 -16.34 -11.76 10.08
N ASP A 201 -16.45 -10.78 9.18
CA ASP A 201 -16.64 -11.00 7.74
C ASP A 201 -15.30 -11.34 7.05
N GLY A 202 -14.17 -11.21 7.77
CA GLY A 202 -12.83 -11.52 7.29
C GLY A 202 -12.20 -10.41 6.45
N PHE A 203 -10.93 -10.60 6.09
CA PHE A 203 -10.16 -9.67 5.26
C PHE A 203 -9.64 -10.42 4.03
N VAL A 204 -10.47 -10.50 3.01
CA VAL A 204 -10.28 -11.38 1.84
C VAL A 204 -8.90 -11.18 1.19
N ASN A 205 -8.46 -9.93 1.00
CA ASN A 205 -7.20 -9.65 0.34
C ASN A 205 -5.98 -9.91 1.24
N LEU A 206 -6.11 -9.68 2.56
CA LEU A 206 -5.06 -10.01 3.54
C LEU A 206 -4.88 -11.52 3.67
N GLU A 207 -5.98 -12.26 3.80
CA GLU A 207 -5.97 -13.73 3.89
C GLU A 207 -5.34 -14.36 2.64
N GLU A 208 -5.64 -13.83 1.45
CA GLU A 208 -5.00 -14.27 0.20
C GLU A 208 -3.49 -13.94 0.16
N ALA A 209 -3.10 -12.76 0.67
CA ALA A 209 -1.69 -12.36 0.73
C ALA A 209 -0.89 -13.29 1.66
N ASP A 210 -1.41 -13.62 2.83
CA ASP A 210 -0.75 -14.51 3.79
C ASP A 210 -0.64 -15.94 3.26
N ALA A 211 -1.72 -16.48 2.65
CA ALA A 211 -1.69 -17.79 2.03
C ALA A 211 -0.65 -17.90 0.90
N SER A 212 -0.44 -16.82 0.14
CA SER A 212 0.59 -16.78 -0.91
C SER A 212 2.02 -16.82 -0.34
N ASN A 213 2.26 -16.14 0.79
CA ASN A 213 3.58 -16.11 1.44
C ASN A 213 3.95 -17.47 2.06
N ASP A 214 2.98 -18.20 2.61
CA ASP A 214 3.21 -19.53 3.18
C ASP A 214 3.52 -20.60 2.12
N ALA A 215 2.94 -20.48 0.92
CA ALA A 215 3.24 -21.38 -0.20
C ALA A 215 4.68 -21.24 -0.69
N ASP A 216 5.24 -20.03 -0.68
CA ASP A 216 6.61 -19.76 -1.10
C ASP A 216 7.66 -20.27 -0.09
N THR A 217 7.34 -20.29 1.21
CA THR A 217 8.24 -20.83 2.24
C THR A 217 8.23 -22.37 2.30
N ALA A 218 7.12 -23.01 1.92
CA ALA A 218 7.03 -24.47 1.83
C ALA A 218 7.85 -25.08 0.66
N SER A 219 8.26 -24.27 -0.33
CA SER A 219 8.91 -24.73 -1.56
C SER A 219 10.41 -25.04 -1.46
N THR A 220 11.04 -24.85 -0.28
CA THR A 220 12.49 -25.14 -0.08
C THR A 220 12.77 -26.53 0.50
N GLY A 221 11.75 -27.35 0.75
CA GLY A 221 11.87 -28.68 1.35
C GLY A 221 11.89 -29.84 0.35
N SER A 222 12.74 -29.85 -0.68
CA SER A 222 12.91 -31.04 -1.52
C SER A 222 14.29 -31.16 -2.16
N VAL A 223 14.88 -32.36 -2.00
CA VAL A 223 15.94 -33.03 -2.79
C VAL A 223 17.18 -33.41 -1.96
N VAL A 224 17.20 -34.65 -1.46
CA VAL A 224 18.37 -35.53 -1.62
C VAL A 224 17.89 -36.91 -2.11
N LYS A 225 18.29 -37.20 -3.35
CA LYS A 225 18.04 -38.40 -4.14
C LYS A 225 18.78 -39.60 -3.53
N ARG A 226 18.08 -40.72 -3.29
CA ARG A 226 18.68 -42.04 -3.03
C ARG A 226 19.50 -42.50 -4.24
N GLY A 227 20.73 -42.96 -4.00
CA GLY A 227 21.53 -43.75 -4.94
C GLY A 227 21.43 -45.25 -4.65
N PRO A 228 21.60 -46.14 -5.65
CA PRO A 228 21.47 -47.58 -5.51
C PRO A 228 22.84 -48.26 -5.25
N GLY A 229 22.82 -49.31 -4.42
CA GLY A 229 23.91 -50.27 -4.29
C GLY A 229 24.66 -50.21 -2.95
N ASP A 230 24.35 -51.13 -2.04
CA ASP A 230 25.30 -52.21 -1.77
C ASP A 230 24.58 -53.41 -1.13
N ASP A 231 24.91 -54.59 -1.63
CA ASP A 231 24.36 -55.89 -1.27
C ASP A 231 25.49 -56.64 -0.57
N SER A 232 25.40 -56.85 0.76
CA SER A 232 26.22 -57.87 1.45
C SER A 232 25.67 -58.20 2.86
N THR A 233 24.90 -59.29 2.88
CA THR A 233 24.97 -60.45 3.79
C THR A 233 25.29 -60.29 5.29
N SER A 234 24.37 -60.90 6.08
CA SER A 234 24.55 -61.58 7.37
C SER A 234 24.90 -60.68 8.57
N THR A 235 24.12 -60.65 9.65
CA THR A 235 23.94 -61.77 10.59
C THR A 235 22.83 -61.41 11.59
N GLN A 236 21.79 -62.24 11.74
CA GLN A 236 20.91 -62.29 12.93
C GLN A 236 21.53 -63.23 13.98
N PRO A 237 21.01 -63.34 15.23
CA PRO A 237 19.98 -62.56 15.94
C PRO A 237 20.48 -62.13 17.35
N LEU A 238 19.64 -61.49 18.17
CA LEU A 238 19.40 -61.92 19.56
C LEU A 238 18.26 -61.12 20.21
N ILE A 239 17.43 -61.88 20.91
CA ILE A 239 16.23 -61.58 21.70
C ILE A 239 16.61 -60.80 22.98
N PHE A 240 15.78 -59.88 23.47
CA PHE A 240 15.24 -59.91 24.84
C PHE A 240 14.09 -58.91 25.06
N GLU A 241 13.09 -59.45 25.74
CA GLU A 241 11.81 -58.90 26.19
C GLU A 241 11.93 -58.34 27.62
N SER A 242 10.88 -57.66 28.10
CA SER A 242 10.56 -57.20 29.48
C SER A 242 10.80 -55.69 29.68
N VAL A 243 9.77 -54.82 29.72
CA VAL A 243 8.64 -54.66 30.67
C VAL A 243 9.09 -54.43 32.11
N GLY A 244 8.95 -53.18 32.55
CA GLY A 244 8.88 -52.73 33.93
C GLY A 244 8.05 -51.46 33.96
#